data_AF-A0A968I9X5-F1
#
_entry.id   AF-A0A968I9X5-F1
#
_cell.length_a   1.000
_cell.length_b   1.000
_cell.length_c   1.000
_cell.angle_alpha   90.00
_cell.angle_beta   90.00
_cell.angle_gamma   90.00
#
_symmetry.space_group_name_H-M   'P 1'
#
loop_
_entity.id
_entity.type
_entity.pdbx_description
1 polymer ?
#
loop_
_entity_poly.entity_id
_entity_poly.type
_entity_poly.pdbx_seq_one_letter_code
_entity_poly.pdbx_strand_id
1 'polypeptide(L)'
;MELLQDLFSRLRDLPELVRWAGTVGMMLIIFCETGLLVGLFLPGDSLLVTAGLLGATRPEFGIHVFSLGFLLVASAIVGDSVGYQIGRFTGPKLFTREDGLIFKRKYLKKANDFYQKHGGKTVILAKRLAHLHARHPDWDLCFVFFTKSLADGVRGRIVREYQEITGSNAQPDWERVRVWHAWGGAAQQGFYHHLCQTSGAPFEKFDRGKTTFAGVCDRLEGGLRTRNSSVPALFDAYHR
;
A
#
# COMPACT_ATOMS: atom_id res chain seq x y z
N MET A 1 -12.88 -38.33 -9.95
CA MET A 1 -11.81 -38.43 -8.92
C MET A 1 -10.46 -38.74 -9.54
N GLU A 2 -10.37 -39.55 -10.60
CA GLU A 2 -9.09 -39.86 -11.26
C GLU A 2 -8.38 -38.64 -11.87
N LEU A 3 -9.10 -37.73 -12.56
CA LEU A 3 -8.52 -36.49 -13.10
C LEU A 3 -7.83 -35.60 -12.05
N LEU A 4 -8.37 -35.57 -10.82
CA LEU A 4 -7.82 -34.73 -9.77
C LEU A 4 -6.56 -35.35 -9.16
N GLN A 5 -6.53 -36.68 -9.07
CA GLN A 5 -5.36 -37.45 -8.62
C GLN A 5 -4.25 -37.44 -9.67
N ASP A 6 -4.60 -37.56 -10.97
CA ASP A 6 -3.67 -37.44 -12.09
C ASP A 6 -3.10 -36.02 -12.23
N LEU A 7 -3.90 -34.99 -11.96
CA LEU A 7 -3.41 -33.62 -11.90
C LEU A 7 -2.41 -33.47 -10.73
N PHE A 8 -2.72 -34.04 -9.56
CA PHE A 8 -1.88 -33.91 -8.37
C PHE A 8 -0.57 -34.69 -8.45
N SER A 9 -0.55 -35.84 -9.15
CA SER A 9 0.67 -36.59 -9.43
C SER A 9 1.54 -35.84 -10.44
N ARG A 10 0.96 -35.28 -11.51
CA ARG A 10 1.67 -34.54 -12.56
C ARG A 10 2.08 -33.12 -12.15
N LEU A 11 1.41 -32.54 -11.15
CA LEU A 11 1.83 -31.28 -10.51
C LEU A 11 3.24 -31.37 -9.89
N ARG A 12 3.72 -32.58 -9.63
CA ARG A 12 5.09 -32.84 -9.17
C ARG A 12 6.10 -32.88 -10.32
N ASP A 13 5.65 -33.18 -11.54
CA ASP A 13 6.45 -33.29 -12.77
C ASP A 13 6.06 -32.20 -13.79
N LEU A 14 6.53 -30.98 -13.55
CA LEU A 14 6.21 -29.79 -14.36
C LEU A 14 6.43 -29.99 -15.88
N PRO A 15 7.48 -30.67 -16.36
CA PRO A 15 7.66 -30.89 -17.80
C PRO A 15 6.57 -31.75 -18.43
N GLU A 16 6.06 -32.76 -17.73
CA GLU A 16 4.94 -33.59 -18.20
C GLU A 16 3.62 -32.84 -18.10
N LEU A 17 3.45 -32.01 -17.07
CA LEU A 17 2.30 -31.14 -16.94
C LEU A 17 2.20 -30.13 -18.08
N VAL A 18 3.31 -29.52 -18.50
CA VAL A 18 3.34 -28.62 -19.67
C VAL A 18 2.94 -29.36 -20.95
N ARG A 19 3.41 -30.60 -21.13
CA ARG A 19 3.06 -31.43 -22.31
C ARG A 19 1.60 -31.84 -22.32
N TRP A 20 1.04 -32.18 -21.17
CA TRP A 20 -0.35 -32.63 -21.05
C TRP A 20 -1.35 -31.47 -21.05
N ALA A 21 -1.05 -30.39 -20.31
CA ALA A 21 -1.90 -29.22 -20.21
C ALA A 21 -1.94 -28.44 -21.53
N GLY A 22 -0.81 -28.38 -22.24
CA GLY A 22 -0.66 -27.57 -23.45
C GLY A 22 -1.02 -26.09 -23.21
N THR A 23 -1.22 -25.33 -24.29
CA THR A 23 -1.53 -23.90 -24.20
C THR A 23 -2.84 -23.63 -23.44
N VAL A 24 -3.89 -24.43 -23.69
CA VAL A 24 -5.22 -24.22 -23.09
C VAL A 24 -5.23 -24.55 -21.60
N GLY A 25 -4.60 -25.66 -21.19
CA GLY A 25 -4.51 -26.03 -19.78
C GLY A 25 -3.66 -25.04 -18.99
N MET A 26 -2.57 -24.53 -19.58
CA MET A 26 -1.78 -23.45 -18.98
C MET A 26 -2.59 -22.15 -18.80
N MET A 27 -3.38 -21.76 -19.81
CA MET A 27 -4.27 -20.59 -19.69
C MET A 27 -5.26 -20.76 -18.54
N LEU A 28 -5.86 -21.95 -18.39
CA LEU A 28 -6.79 -22.25 -17.31
C LEU A 28 -6.11 -22.26 -15.93
N ILE A 29 -4.89 -22.79 -15.82
CA ILE A 29 -4.12 -22.79 -14.58
C ILE A 29 -3.82 -21.35 -14.14
N ILE A 30 -3.29 -20.52 -15.05
CA ILE A 30 -2.97 -19.10 -14.76
C ILE A 30 -4.24 -18.31 -14.47
N PHE A 31 -5.31 -18.53 -15.23
CA PHE A 31 -6.60 -17.90 -14.98
C PHE A 31 -7.14 -18.27 -13.59
N CYS A 32 -7.03 -19.54 -13.20
CA CYS A 32 -7.45 -19.99 -11.87
C CYS A 32 -6.57 -19.40 -10.77
N GLU A 33 -5.25 -19.37 -10.93
CA GLU A 33 -4.32 -18.82 -9.94
C GLU A 33 -4.50 -17.31 -9.75
N THR A 34 -4.69 -16.57 -10.84
CA THR A 34 -4.85 -15.11 -10.82
C THR A 34 -6.28 -14.67 -10.49
N GLY A 35 -7.30 -15.42 -10.92
CA GLY A 35 -8.71 -15.03 -10.79
C GLY A 35 -9.49 -15.71 -9.66
N LEU A 36 -9.07 -16.89 -9.19
CA LEU A 36 -9.75 -17.62 -8.12
C LEU A 36 -8.81 -17.70 -6.90
N LEU A 37 -9.26 -17.20 -5.74
CA LEU A 37 -8.51 -17.34 -4.47
C LEU A 37 -8.18 -18.81 -4.10
N VAL A 38 -8.87 -19.78 -4.71
CA VAL A 38 -8.65 -21.22 -4.56
C VAL A 38 -7.44 -21.71 -5.40
N GLY A 39 -7.02 -20.93 -6.40
CA GLY A 39 -5.91 -21.24 -7.30
C GLY A 39 -4.50 -21.07 -6.71
N LEU A 40 -4.36 -20.57 -5.48
CA LEU A 40 -3.07 -20.37 -4.79
C LEU A 40 -2.24 -21.67 -4.66
N PHE A 41 -2.87 -22.82 -4.79
CA PHE A 41 -2.20 -24.12 -4.70
C PHE A 41 -1.66 -24.62 -6.06
N LEU A 42 -1.93 -23.92 -7.16
CA LEU A 42 -1.39 -24.27 -8.47
C LEU A 42 -0.04 -23.57 -8.70
N PRO A 43 0.99 -24.28 -9.21
CA PRO A 43 2.34 -23.74 -9.40
C PRO A 43 2.48 -23.04 -10.76
N GLY A 44 1.69 -22.01 -11.06
CA GLY A 44 1.73 -21.39 -12.39
C GLY A 44 3.00 -20.60 -12.65
N ASP A 45 3.62 -19.98 -11.66
CA ASP A 45 4.94 -19.33 -11.81
C ASP A 45 6.02 -20.31 -12.26
N SER A 46 6.08 -21.47 -11.61
CA SER A 46 7.03 -22.53 -11.96
C SER A 46 6.70 -23.16 -13.32
N LEU A 47 5.41 -23.26 -13.65
CA LEU A 47 4.91 -23.75 -14.94
C LEU A 47 5.29 -22.81 -16.10
N LEU A 48 5.16 -21.49 -15.91
CA LEU A 48 5.54 -20.47 -16.88
C LEU A 48 7.04 -20.54 -17.22
N VAL A 49 7.89 -20.64 -16.19
CA VAL A 49 9.34 -20.79 -16.36
C VAL A 49 9.66 -22.09 -17.10
N THR A 50 9.04 -23.19 -16.70
CA THR A 50 9.26 -24.50 -17.32
C THR A 50 8.80 -24.52 -18.78
N ALA A 51 7.64 -23.94 -19.09
CA ALA A 51 7.10 -23.86 -20.44
C ALA A 51 7.93 -22.96 -21.35
N GLY A 52 8.43 -21.83 -20.84
CA GLY A 52 9.35 -20.96 -21.58
C GLY A 52 10.67 -21.67 -21.90
N LEU A 53 11.23 -22.39 -20.92
CA LEU A 53 12.47 -23.14 -21.10
C LEU A 53 12.31 -24.29 -22.11
N LEU A 54 11.21 -25.05 -22.03
CA LEU A 54 10.92 -26.15 -22.96
C LEU A 54 10.62 -25.63 -24.37
N GLY A 55 9.91 -24.51 -24.51
CA GLY A 55 9.65 -23.87 -25.80
C GLY A 55 10.91 -23.30 -26.46
N ALA A 56 11.91 -22.88 -25.68
CA ALA A 56 13.20 -22.41 -26.19
C ALA A 56 14.17 -23.55 -26.54
N THR A 57 14.16 -24.66 -25.78
CA THR A 57 15.14 -25.75 -25.92
C THR A 57 14.69 -26.88 -26.83
N ARG A 58 13.38 -27.06 -27.06
CA ARG A 58 12.84 -28.14 -27.89
C ARG A 58 11.79 -27.61 -28.88
N PRO A 59 12.21 -27.29 -30.12
CA PRO A 59 11.32 -26.80 -31.18
C PRO A 59 10.21 -27.78 -31.58
N GLU A 60 10.39 -29.07 -31.28
CA GLU A 60 9.43 -30.15 -31.57
C GLU A 60 8.10 -30.02 -30.82
N PHE A 61 8.00 -29.14 -29.83
CA PHE A 61 6.75 -28.87 -29.11
C PHE A 61 5.76 -28.03 -29.91
N GLY A 62 6.15 -27.39 -31.02
CA GLY A 62 5.25 -26.59 -31.86
C GLY A 62 4.64 -25.37 -31.15
N ILE A 63 5.16 -25.01 -29.96
CA ILE A 63 4.67 -23.87 -29.17
C ILE A 63 5.55 -22.67 -29.47
N HIS A 64 5.01 -21.70 -30.21
CA HIS A 64 5.65 -20.40 -30.38
C HIS A 64 5.62 -19.64 -29.05
N VAL A 65 6.80 -19.47 -28.42
CA VAL A 65 6.96 -18.81 -27.11
C VAL A 65 6.26 -17.45 -27.05
N PHE A 66 6.34 -16.67 -28.12
CA PHE A 66 5.66 -15.37 -28.21
C PHE A 66 4.13 -15.47 -28.25
N SER A 67 3.58 -16.44 -29.00
CA SER A 67 2.13 -16.68 -29.06
C SER A 67 1.61 -17.20 -27.72
N LEU A 68 2.35 -18.10 -27.08
CA LEU A 68 2.04 -18.59 -25.75
C LEU A 68 2.04 -17.43 -24.74
N GLY A 69 3.12 -16.64 -24.70
CA GLY A 69 3.24 -15.50 -23.79
C GLY A 69 2.08 -14.53 -23.91
N PHE A 70 1.68 -14.17 -25.14
CA PHE A 70 0.53 -13.28 -25.36
C PHE A 70 -0.78 -13.85 -24.84
N LEU A 71 -1.05 -15.14 -25.10
CA LEU A 71 -2.27 -15.82 -24.62
C LEU A 71 -2.31 -15.95 -23.09
N LEU A 72 -1.17 -16.22 -22.45
CA LEU A 72 -1.09 -16.33 -20.99
C LEU A 72 -1.27 -14.96 -20.32
N VAL A 73 -0.70 -13.89 -20.89
CA VAL A 73 -0.94 -12.51 -20.42
C VAL A 73 -2.41 -12.14 -20.56
N ALA A 74 -3.04 -12.42 -21.71
CA ALA A 74 -4.47 -12.19 -21.89
C ALA A 74 -5.30 -12.98 -20.85
N SER A 75 -4.94 -14.24 -20.60
CA SER A 75 -5.58 -15.08 -19.58
C SER A 75 -5.45 -14.50 -18.17
N ALA A 76 -4.27 -13.99 -17.82
CA ALA A 76 -4.02 -13.36 -16.53
C ALA A 76 -4.83 -12.07 -16.34
N ILE A 77 -4.92 -11.22 -17.37
CA ILE A 77 -5.73 -10.00 -17.34
C ILE A 77 -7.22 -10.34 -17.14
N VAL A 78 -7.72 -11.34 -17.86
CA VAL A 78 -9.11 -11.80 -17.73
C VAL A 78 -9.34 -12.44 -16.35
N GLY A 79 -8.36 -13.20 -15.85
CA GLY A 79 -8.35 -13.77 -14.50
C GLY A 79 -8.47 -12.69 -13.43
N ASP A 80 -7.59 -11.70 -13.45
CA ASP A 80 -7.59 -10.58 -12.50
C ASP A 80 -8.89 -9.76 -12.59
N SER A 81 -9.42 -9.54 -13.80
CA SER A 81 -10.71 -8.85 -13.98
C SER A 81 -11.87 -9.63 -13.36
N VAL A 82 -11.93 -10.95 -13.59
CA VAL A 82 -12.95 -11.83 -13.01
C VAL A 82 -12.78 -11.92 -11.49
N GLY A 83 -11.55 -12.06 -11.00
CA GLY A 83 -11.21 -12.08 -9.59
C GLY A 83 -11.60 -10.78 -8.88
N TYR A 84 -11.37 -9.64 -9.52
CA TYR A 84 -11.82 -8.32 -9.05
C TYR A 84 -13.34 -8.26 -8.97
N GLN A 85 -14.07 -8.74 -10.00
CA GLN A 85 -15.53 -8.76 -9.97
C GLN A 85 -16.05 -9.67 -8.86
N ILE A 86 -15.53 -10.89 -8.73
CA ILE A 86 -15.89 -11.83 -7.66
C ILE A 86 -15.59 -11.20 -6.29
N GLY A 87 -14.43 -10.57 -6.13
CA GLY A 87 -14.04 -9.84 -4.91
C GLY A 87 -14.95 -8.65 -4.61
N ARG A 88 -15.38 -7.91 -5.63
CA ARG A 88 -16.31 -6.77 -5.50
C ARG A 88 -17.71 -7.20 -5.09
N PHE A 89 -18.21 -8.32 -5.63
CA PHE A 89 -19.51 -8.89 -5.26
C PHE A 89 -19.48 -9.63 -3.91
N THR A 90 -18.39 -10.35 -3.63
CA THR A 90 -18.25 -11.17 -2.41
C THR A 90 -17.75 -10.35 -1.23
N GLY A 91 -17.05 -9.23 -1.47
CA GLY A 91 -16.51 -8.34 -0.45
C GLY A 91 -17.55 -7.92 0.59
N PRO A 92 -18.68 -7.28 0.21
CA PRO A 92 -19.74 -6.88 1.15
C PRO A 92 -20.35 -8.06 1.94
N LYS A 93 -20.43 -9.25 1.32
CA LYS A 93 -20.93 -10.48 1.94
C LYS A 93 -19.92 -11.13 2.90
N LEU A 94 -18.61 -10.94 2.66
CA LEU A 94 -17.54 -11.40 3.54
C LEU A 94 -17.49 -10.59 4.85
N PHE A 95 -17.94 -9.32 4.82
CA PHE A 95 -18.07 -8.49 6.02
C PHE A 95 -19.27 -8.87 6.92
N THR A 96 -20.24 -9.62 6.39
CA THR A 96 -21.47 -10.02 7.10
C THR A 96 -21.45 -11.46 7.61
N ARG A 97 -20.59 -12.35 7.09
CA ARG A 97 -20.44 -13.72 7.59
C ARG A 97 -19.64 -13.82 8.90
N GLU A 98 -19.92 -14.88 9.66
CA GLU A 98 -19.17 -15.27 10.86
C GLU A 98 -17.80 -15.87 10.50
N ASP A 99 -16.87 -15.84 11.46
CA ASP A 99 -15.45 -16.20 11.28
C ASP A 99 -15.28 -17.61 10.67
N GLY A 100 -14.68 -17.68 9.48
CA GLY A 100 -14.31 -18.95 8.83
C GLY A 100 -12.88 -19.38 9.17
N LEU A 101 -12.56 -20.65 8.91
CA LEU A 101 -11.22 -21.24 9.13
C LEU A 101 -10.09 -20.52 8.36
N ILE A 102 -10.40 -19.87 7.23
CA ILE A 102 -9.42 -19.21 6.33
C ILE A 102 -9.50 -17.68 6.43
N PHE A 103 -10.66 -17.10 6.76
CA PHE A 103 -10.89 -15.66 6.82
C PHE A 103 -11.44 -15.24 8.19
N LYS A 104 -10.57 -14.66 9.04
CA LYS A 104 -10.97 -14.09 10.34
C LYS A 104 -11.34 -12.62 10.18
N ARG A 105 -12.54 -12.25 10.60
CA ARG A 105 -13.12 -10.90 10.55
C ARG A 105 -12.27 -9.87 11.30
N LYS A 106 -11.54 -10.29 12.34
CA LYS A 106 -10.61 -9.44 13.10
C LYS A 106 -9.52 -8.82 12.21
N TYR A 107 -8.96 -9.55 11.25
CA TYR A 107 -7.94 -9.01 10.35
C TYR A 107 -8.54 -8.14 9.25
N LEU A 108 -9.70 -8.53 8.70
CA LEU A 108 -10.45 -7.72 7.73
C LEU A 108 -10.88 -6.37 8.32
N LYS A 109 -11.37 -6.35 9.56
CA LYS A 109 -11.77 -5.12 10.26
C LYS A 109 -10.56 -4.25 10.57
N LYS A 110 -9.42 -4.85 10.96
CA LYS A 110 -8.16 -4.11 11.21
C LYS A 110 -7.59 -3.52 9.92
N ALA A 111 -7.66 -4.24 8.80
CA ALA A 111 -7.25 -3.75 7.49
C ALA A 111 -8.21 -2.68 6.95
N ASN A 112 -9.52 -2.86 7.08
CA ASN A 112 -10.51 -1.86 6.69
C ASN A 112 -10.46 -0.60 7.56
N ASP A 113 -10.33 -0.74 8.88
CA ASP A 113 -10.13 0.41 9.79
C ASP A 113 -8.79 1.09 9.49
N PHE A 114 -7.77 0.35 9.08
CA PHE A 114 -6.51 0.91 8.60
C PHE A 114 -6.71 1.68 7.29
N TYR A 115 -7.34 1.12 6.26
CA TYR A 115 -7.59 1.78 4.97
C TYR A 115 -8.58 2.96 5.08
N GLN A 116 -9.62 2.85 5.90
CA GLN A 116 -10.57 3.95 6.15
C GLN A 116 -9.97 5.05 7.03
N LYS A 117 -9.08 4.73 7.98
CA LYS A 117 -8.35 5.74 8.78
C LYS A 117 -7.18 6.37 8.03
N HIS A 118 -6.56 5.65 7.08
CA HIS A 118 -5.41 6.09 6.30
C HIS A 118 -5.87 6.36 4.86
N GLY A 119 -6.62 7.45 4.67
CA GLY A 119 -7.03 7.88 3.32
C GLY A 119 -5.82 7.88 2.37
N GLY A 120 -6.00 7.45 1.12
CA GLY A 120 -4.88 7.22 0.18
C GLY A 120 -3.88 8.39 0.09
N LYS A 121 -4.33 9.62 0.34
CA LYS A 121 -3.50 10.82 0.45
C LYS A 121 -2.39 10.69 1.50
N THR A 122 -2.68 10.13 2.67
CA THR A 122 -1.70 9.91 3.75
C THR A 122 -0.57 8.98 3.31
N VAL A 123 -0.90 7.91 2.57
CA VAL A 123 0.10 6.97 2.05
C VAL A 123 1.01 7.66 1.05
N ILE A 124 0.43 8.43 0.13
CA ILE A 124 1.18 9.18 -0.89
C ILE A 124 2.11 10.21 -0.22
N LEU A 125 1.62 10.97 0.76
CA LEU A 125 2.42 11.96 1.48
C LEU A 125 3.54 11.31 2.30
N ALA A 126 3.29 10.18 2.96
CA ALA A 126 4.31 9.45 3.71
C ALA A 126 5.43 8.94 2.80
N LYS A 127 5.08 8.41 1.62
CA LYS A 127 6.05 8.04 0.57
C LYS A 127 6.88 9.22 0.11
N ARG A 128 6.22 10.35 -0.19
CA ARG A 128 6.90 11.58 -0.61
C ARG A 128 7.87 12.10 0.44
N LEU A 129 7.48 12.06 1.70
CA LEU A 129 8.34 12.48 2.80
C LEU A 129 9.57 11.58 2.92
N ALA A 130 9.40 10.25 2.87
CA ALA A 130 10.53 9.31 2.90
C ALA A 130 11.50 9.56 1.74
N HIS A 131 10.97 9.80 0.55
CA HIS A 131 11.75 10.13 -0.64
C HIS A 131 12.51 11.44 -0.53
N LEU A 132 11.89 12.49 0.02
CA LEU A 132 12.55 13.78 0.26
C LEU A 132 13.66 13.64 1.29
N HIS A 133 13.41 12.92 2.39
CA HIS A 133 14.41 12.67 3.43
C HIS A 133 15.63 11.91 2.89
N ALA A 134 15.40 10.91 2.02
CA ALA A 134 16.48 10.16 1.39
C ALA A 134 17.34 11.00 0.44
N ARG A 135 16.76 12.01 -0.23
CA ARG A 135 17.50 12.90 -1.15
C ARG A 135 18.15 14.09 -0.47
N HIS A 136 17.53 14.59 0.58
CA HIS A 136 17.94 15.79 1.31
C HIS A 136 17.98 15.48 2.81
N PRO A 137 19.02 14.74 3.27
CA PRO A 137 19.11 14.30 4.67
C PRO A 137 19.34 15.46 5.65
N ASP A 138 19.69 16.65 5.14
CA ASP A 138 19.86 17.90 5.87
C ASP A 138 18.56 18.67 6.12
N TRP A 139 17.45 18.30 5.46
CA TRP A 139 16.19 19.03 5.59
C TRP A 139 15.41 18.63 6.84
N ASP A 140 14.84 19.62 7.53
CA ASP A 140 13.86 19.40 8.59
C ASP A 140 12.47 19.20 7.98
N LEU A 141 11.94 17.99 8.10
CA LEU A 141 10.67 17.58 7.50
C LEU A 141 9.64 17.28 8.58
N CYS A 142 8.45 17.88 8.46
CA CYS A 142 7.35 17.62 9.38
C CYS A 142 6.13 17.02 8.66
N PHE A 143 5.63 15.90 9.16
CA PHE A 143 4.35 15.31 8.78
C PHE A 143 3.31 15.63 9.84
N VAL A 144 2.27 16.36 9.46
CA VAL A 144 1.19 16.77 10.37
C VAL A 144 -0.11 16.05 10.05
N PHE A 145 -0.78 15.53 11.07
CA PHE A 145 -2.06 14.81 10.92
C PHE A 145 -3.04 15.12 12.06
N PHE A 146 -4.35 14.97 11.81
CA PHE A 146 -5.41 15.30 12.77
C PHE A 146 -5.91 14.11 13.61
N THR A 147 -5.49 12.88 13.29
CA THR A 147 -6.03 11.66 13.92
C THR A 147 -4.95 10.92 14.70
N LYS A 148 -4.99 10.93 16.03
CA LYS A 148 -3.96 10.33 16.91
C LYS A 148 -3.58 8.88 16.58
N SER A 149 -4.57 8.04 16.22
CA SER A 149 -4.32 6.64 15.89
C SER A 149 -3.54 6.42 14.59
N LEU A 150 -3.25 7.48 13.84
CA LEU A 150 -2.56 7.45 12.55
C LEU A 150 -1.03 7.50 12.69
N ALA A 151 -0.52 7.92 13.86
CA ALA A 151 0.89 8.20 14.09
C ALA A 151 1.79 6.97 13.79
N ASP A 152 1.47 5.83 14.40
CA ASP A 152 2.29 4.62 14.28
C ASP A 152 2.26 4.04 12.86
N GLY A 153 1.10 4.12 12.20
CA GLY A 153 0.95 3.66 10.82
C GLY A 153 1.74 4.52 9.82
N VAL A 154 1.76 5.84 10.02
CA VAL A 154 2.55 6.76 9.19
C VAL A 154 4.03 6.54 9.40
N ARG A 155 4.50 6.42 10.65
CA ARG A 155 5.91 6.13 10.94
C ARG A 155 6.37 4.81 10.32
N GLY A 156 5.58 3.75 10.50
CA GLY A 156 5.88 2.45 9.89
C GLY A 156 5.93 2.50 8.36
N ARG A 157 5.07 3.32 7.72
CA ARG A 157 5.12 3.55 6.27
C ARG A 157 6.40 4.28 5.87
N ILE A 158 6.75 5.37 6.53
CA ILE A 158 7.97 6.14 6.23
C ILE A 158 9.21 5.25 6.32
N VAL A 159 9.32 4.44 7.38
CA VAL A 159 10.45 3.50 7.55
C VAL A 159 10.54 2.53 6.38
N ARG A 160 9.43 1.86 6.04
CA ARG A 160 9.42 0.86 4.96
C ARG A 160 9.88 1.47 3.64
N GLU A 161 9.31 2.61 3.28
CA GLU A 161 9.61 3.27 2.01
C GLU A 161 11.05 3.82 2.00
N TYR A 162 11.54 4.33 3.12
CA TYR A 162 12.93 4.78 3.24
C TYR A 162 13.92 3.62 3.07
N GLN A 163 13.64 2.47 3.67
CA GLN A 163 14.44 1.25 3.52
C GLN A 163 14.41 0.72 2.08
N GLU A 164 13.24 0.72 1.44
CA GLU A 164 13.08 0.37 0.03
C GLU A 164 13.91 1.29 -0.89
N ILE A 165 13.89 2.61 -0.65
CA ILE A 165 14.65 3.59 -1.45
C ILE A 165 16.16 3.45 -1.25
N THR A 166 16.60 3.22 -0.01
CA THR A 166 18.02 3.16 0.34
C THR A 166 18.63 1.77 0.06
N GLY A 167 17.79 0.75 -0.18
CA GLY A 167 18.24 -0.63 -0.36
C GLY A 167 18.92 -1.23 0.89
N SER A 168 18.69 -0.64 2.07
CA SER A 168 19.33 -1.04 3.32
C SER A 168 18.33 -0.99 4.47
N ASN A 169 18.64 -1.66 5.57
CA ASN A 169 17.80 -1.66 6.77
C ASN A 169 17.98 -0.39 7.63
N ALA A 170 18.48 0.69 7.02
CA ALA A 170 18.71 1.98 7.68
C ALA A 170 17.39 2.60 8.16
N GLN A 171 17.43 3.30 9.29
CA GLN A 171 16.27 4.04 9.77
C GLN A 171 16.32 5.50 9.28
N PRO A 172 15.15 6.12 9.05
CA PRO A 172 15.07 7.57 8.89
C PRO A 172 15.66 8.28 10.11
N ASP A 173 16.21 9.46 9.90
CA ASP A 173 16.64 10.33 10.99
C ASP A 173 15.40 10.97 11.63
N TRP A 174 15.01 10.47 12.79
CA TRP A 174 13.82 10.93 13.51
C TRP A 174 14.00 12.28 14.20
N GLU A 175 15.22 12.83 14.27
CA GLU A 175 15.43 14.20 14.74
C GLU A 175 15.00 15.21 13.68
N ARG A 176 15.23 14.87 12.41
CA ARG A 176 14.87 15.69 11.24
C ARG A 176 13.49 15.37 10.68
N VAL A 177 13.07 14.11 10.73
CA VAL A 177 11.74 13.66 10.29
C VAL A 177 10.79 13.60 11.48
N ARG A 178 9.96 14.62 11.63
CA ARG A 178 9.01 14.72 12.75
C ARG A 178 7.60 14.39 12.30
N VAL A 179 6.99 13.40 12.95
CA VAL A 179 5.59 13.01 12.70
C VAL A 179 4.74 13.43 13.90
N TRP A 180 3.97 14.51 13.74
CA TRP A 180 3.24 15.17 14.82
C TRP A 180 1.74 15.26 14.57
N HIS A 181 0.99 15.15 15.66
CA HIS A 181 -0.43 15.47 15.62
C HIS A 181 -0.61 17.00 15.55
N ALA A 182 -1.55 17.48 14.73
CA ALA A 182 -1.80 18.90 14.51
C ALA A 182 -2.02 19.67 15.82
N TRP A 183 -2.96 19.21 16.65
CA TRP A 183 -3.31 19.90 17.91
C TRP A 183 -2.62 19.34 19.16
N GLY A 184 -2.58 18.02 19.31
CA GLY A 184 -1.97 17.31 20.45
C GLY A 184 -3.03 16.65 21.32
N GLY A 185 -2.64 16.23 22.52
CA GLY A 185 -3.53 15.67 23.54
C GLY A 185 -2.97 15.85 24.94
N ALA A 186 -3.69 15.37 25.94
CA ALA A 186 -3.26 15.47 27.34
C ALA A 186 -1.87 14.85 27.60
N ALA A 187 -1.50 13.81 26.85
CA ALA A 187 -0.23 13.08 26.99
C ALA A 187 0.81 13.37 25.89
N GLN A 188 0.48 14.17 24.87
CA GLN A 188 1.37 14.39 23.73
C GLN A 188 1.28 15.83 23.22
N GLN A 189 2.43 16.47 23.04
CA GLN A 189 2.52 17.79 22.45
C GLN A 189 2.15 17.75 20.97
N GLY A 190 1.31 18.68 20.51
CA GLY A 190 0.96 18.81 19.11
C GLY A 190 1.74 19.91 18.40
N PHE A 191 1.71 19.89 17.06
CA PHE A 191 2.42 20.85 16.21
C PHE A 191 2.02 22.29 16.51
N TYR A 192 0.73 22.57 16.70
CA TYR A 192 0.23 23.90 17.05
C TYR A 192 0.85 24.42 18.35
N HIS A 193 0.89 23.58 19.40
CA HIS A 193 1.50 23.95 20.67
C HIS A 193 3.01 24.21 20.52
N HIS A 194 3.70 23.38 19.73
CA HIS A 194 5.11 23.61 19.41
C HIS A 194 5.31 24.95 18.68
N LEU A 195 4.48 25.27 17.69
CA LEU A 195 4.55 26.56 16.98
C LEU A 195 4.32 27.74 17.92
N CYS A 196 3.33 27.69 18.81
CA CYS A 196 3.11 28.75 19.80
C CYS A 196 4.33 28.96 20.71
N GLN A 197 4.94 27.87 21.19
CA GLN A 197 6.15 27.95 22.02
C GLN A 197 7.33 28.55 21.27
N THR A 198 7.63 28.04 20.08
CA THR A 198 8.78 28.48 19.28
C THR A 198 8.61 29.92 18.79
N SER A 199 7.38 30.35 18.51
CA SER A 199 7.08 31.73 18.10
C SER A 199 6.88 32.70 19.26
N GLY A 200 6.76 32.21 20.50
CA GLY A 200 6.36 33.02 21.65
C GLY A 200 4.93 33.57 21.57
N ALA A 201 4.08 33.00 20.71
CA ALA A 201 2.67 33.35 20.61
C ALA A 201 1.87 32.72 21.76
N PRO A 202 0.82 33.38 22.28
CA PRO A 202 -0.02 32.81 23.33
C PRO A 202 -0.70 31.54 22.82
N PHE A 203 -0.65 30.47 23.62
CA PHE A 203 -1.39 29.25 23.33
C PHE A 203 -2.87 29.45 23.64
N GLU A 204 -3.73 29.22 22.65
CA GLU A 204 -5.17 29.33 22.80
C GLU A 204 -5.86 27.98 22.62
N LYS A 205 -6.87 27.72 23.46
CA LYS A 205 -7.77 26.58 23.26
C LYS A 205 -8.90 26.99 22.33
N PHE A 206 -9.19 26.15 21.34
CA PHE A 206 -10.40 26.25 20.55
C PHE A 206 -11.61 25.78 21.38
N ASP A 207 -12.64 26.62 21.47
CA ASP A 207 -13.94 26.30 22.05
C ASP A 207 -15.04 26.74 21.08
N ARG A 208 -15.93 25.81 20.71
CA ARG A 208 -17.00 26.00 19.70
C ARG A 208 -17.97 27.14 20.02
N GLY A 209 -17.90 27.78 21.19
CA GLY A 209 -18.72 28.93 21.57
C GLY A 209 -18.02 30.29 21.66
N LYS A 210 -16.69 30.38 21.64
CA LYS A 210 -15.95 31.65 21.89
C LYS A 210 -14.82 31.93 20.90
N THR A 211 -14.07 30.91 20.52
CA THR A 211 -12.90 31.04 19.64
C THR A 211 -12.99 30.01 18.53
N THR A 212 -13.11 30.45 17.28
CA THR A 212 -13.15 29.55 16.13
C THR A 212 -11.76 29.01 15.80
N PHE A 213 -11.68 27.82 15.20
CA PHE A 213 -10.41 27.22 14.79
C PHE A 213 -9.67 28.15 13.82
N ALA A 214 -10.40 28.71 12.85
CA ALA A 214 -9.89 29.73 11.93
C ALA A 214 -9.32 30.93 12.68
N GLY A 215 -10.06 31.49 13.65
CA GLY A 215 -9.59 32.66 14.40
C GLY A 215 -8.33 32.41 15.22
N VAL A 216 -8.14 31.19 15.73
CA VAL A 216 -6.90 30.80 16.44
C VAL A 216 -5.73 30.67 15.45
N CYS A 217 -5.96 30.09 14.28
CA CYS A 217 -4.96 30.02 13.21
C CYS A 217 -4.58 31.41 12.69
N ASP A 218 -5.55 32.28 12.42
CA ASP A 218 -5.33 33.64 11.90
C ASP A 218 -4.49 34.50 12.86
N ARG A 219 -4.73 34.38 14.18
CA ARG A 219 -3.92 35.08 15.19
C ARG A 219 -2.50 34.57 15.25
N LEU A 220 -2.31 33.25 15.20
CA LEU A 220 -0.96 32.66 15.15
C LEU A 220 -0.24 33.10 13.87
N GLU A 221 -0.92 33.04 12.73
CA GLU A 221 -0.36 33.43 11.44
C GLU A 221 -0.01 34.93 11.40
N GLY A 222 -0.88 35.80 11.94
CA GLY A 222 -0.59 37.22 12.09
C GLY A 222 0.65 37.49 12.97
N GLY A 223 0.81 36.73 14.06
CA GLY A 223 2.00 36.78 14.91
C GLY A 223 3.28 36.27 14.23
N LEU A 224 3.15 35.29 13.33
CA LEU A 224 4.28 34.74 12.56
C LEU A 224 4.70 35.67 11.41
N ARG A 225 3.73 36.21 10.66
CA ARG A 225 3.98 37.11 9.52
C ARG A 225 4.63 38.43 9.93
N THR A 226 4.33 38.93 11.13
CA THR A 226 4.96 40.14 11.69
C THR A 226 6.41 39.93 12.11
N ARG A 227 6.82 38.68 12.40
CA ARG A 227 8.17 38.34 12.85
C ARG A 227 9.09 37.77 11.76
N ASN A 228 8.53 37.21 10.69
CA ASN A 228 9.33 36.57 9.65
C ASN A 228 8.73 36.84 8.26
N SER A 229 9.31 37.79 7.54
CA SER A 229 8.86 38.24 6.21
C SER A 229 9.31 37.34 5.06
N SER A 230 10.12 36.32 5.33
CA SER A 230 10.68 35.43 4.31
C SER A 230 10.43 33.96 4.64
N VAL A 231 9.16 33.57 4.80
CA VAL A 231 8.81 32.14 4.70
C VAL A 231 8.63 31.85 3.21
N PRO A 232 9.60 31.21 2.53
CA PRO A 232 9.40 30.81 1.13
C PRO A 232 8.19 29.87 1.07
N ALA A 233 7.38 30.01 0.03
CA ALA A 233 6.25 29.13 -0.22
C ALA A 233 6.77 27.68 -0.35
N LEU A 234 6.60 26.90 0.71
CA LEU A 234 6.92 25.47 0.71
C LEU A 234 5.82 24.75 -0.07
N PHE A 235 6.26 24.00 -1.08
CA PHE A 235 5.49 23.18 -2.01
C PHE A 235 4.14 22.73 -1.44
N ASP A 236 3.06 23.42 -1.84
CA ASP A 236 1.69 22.98 -1.55
C ASP A 236 1.32 21.87 -2.54
N ALA A 237 1.46 20.62 -2.11
CA ALA A 237 1.08 19.46 -2.91
C ALA A 237 -0.44 19.36 -3.16
N TYR A 238 -1.26 20.24 -2.59
CA TYR A 238 -2.71 20.23 -2.69
C TYR A 238 -3.26 21.22 -3.74
N HIS A 239 -2.44 22.17 -4.22
CA HIS A 239 -2.80 23.13 -5.26
C HIS A 239 -2.12 22.80 -6.60
N ARG A 240 -2.60 21.76 -7.28
CA ARG A 240 -2.56 21.62 -8.74
C ARG A 240 -3.81 20.91 -9.24
#